data_AF-A0A921KM28-F1
#
_entry.id   AF-A0A921KM28-F1
#
_cell.length_a   1.000
_cell.length_b   1.000
_cell.length_c   1.000
_cell.angle_alpha   90.00
_cell.angle_beta   90.00
_cell.angle_gamma   90.00
#
_symmetry.space_group_name_H-M   'P 1'
#
loop_
_entity.id
_entity.type
_entity.pdbx_description
1 polymer ?
#
loop_
_entity_poly.entity_id
_entity_poly.type
_entity_poly.pdbx_seq_one_letter_code
_entity_poly.pdbx_strand_id
1 'polypeptide(L)'
;MEPKRRAAYLASFGTFVQHSPFTYHVFVYRKSEFRDRASLGARMRRDLVEFLFDHIERLQGFDLVKIYYDDGQALVTRALHDGFEYALAREAVIYRDARPDGYRMLQVTDYACGVELAALRYDAHEENATDRLFFGTRRDFVKTFLRKLRKHLL
;
A
#
# COMPACT_ATOMS: atom_id res chain seq x y z
N MET A 1 -11.84 19.98 9.84
CA MET A 1 -12.70 19.69 8.68
C MET A 1 -13.81 18.75 9.12
N GLU A 2 -15.08 19.05 8.82
CA GLU A 2 -16.22 18.23 9.24
C GLU A 2 -16.20 16.82 8.62
N PRO A 3 -16.67 15.77 9.34
CA PRO A 3 -16.68 14.38 8.85
C PRO A 3 -17.33 14.19 7.48
N LYS A 4 -18.46 14.86 7.23
CA LYS A 4 -19.18 14.78 5.94
C LYS A 4 -18.30 15.23 4.76
N ARG A 5 -17.55 16.31 4.94
CA ARG A 5 -16.66 16.85 3.90
C ARG A 5 -15.47 15.92 3.65
N ARG A 6 -14.93 15.29 4.71
CA ARG A 6 -13.88 14.26 4.59
C ARG A 6 -14.38 13.03 3.83
N ALA A 7 -15.61 12.57 4.11
CA ALA A 7 -16.22 11.44 3.41
C ALA A 7 -16.44 11.75 1.91
N ALA A 8 -16.88 12.98 1.60
CA ALA A 8 -17.01 13.43 0.22
C ALA A 8 -15.65 13.43 -0.52
N TYR A 9 -14.59 13.93 0.10
CA TYR A 9 -13.25 13.88 -0.49
C TYR A 9 -12.73 12.46 -0.68
N LEU A 10 -12.97 11.56 0.28
CA LEU A 10 -12.61 10.15 0.15
C LEU A 10 -13.35 9.50 -1.03
N ALA A 11 -14.64 9.80 -1.20
CA ALA A 11 -15.43 9.30 -2.33
C ALA A 11 -14.91 9.84 -3.68
N SER A 12 -14.61 11.14 -3.77
CA SER A 12 -14.02 11.74 -4.97
C SER A 12 -12.65 11.14 -5.29
N PHE A 13 -11.80 10.93 -4.29
CA PHE A 13 -10.50 10.30 -4.46
C PHE A 13 -10.63 8.83 -4.88
N GLY A 14 -11.60 8.09 -4.33
CA GLY A 14 -11.90 6.72 -4.75
C GLY A 14 -12.27 6.61 -6.25
N THR A 15 -12.96 7.61 -6.81
CA THR A 15 -13.19 7.69 -8.26
C THR A 15 -11.89 7.91 -9.03
N PHE A 16 -11.00 8.79 -8.57
CA PHE A 16 -9.68 8.98 -9.17
C PHE A 16 -8.86 7.67 -9.17
N VAL A 17 -8.83 6.95 -8.03
CA VAL A 17 -8.16 5.65 -7.91
C VAL A 17 -8.74 4.66 -8.93
N GLN A 18 -10.06 4.50 -8.98
CA GLN A 18 -10.73 3.56 -9.89
C GLN A 18 -10.35 3.74 -11.37
N HIS A 19 -10.06 4.97 -11.79
CA HIS A 19 -9.75 5.30 -13.18
C HIS A 19 -8.25 5.51 -13.45
N SER A 20 -7.41 5.35 -12.43
CA SER A 20 -5.95 5.51 -12.57
C SER A 20 -5.30 4.21 -13.07
N PRO A 21 -4.36 4.27 -14.03
CA PRO A 21 -3.68 3.09 -14.54
C PRO A 21 -2.56 2.66 -13.57
N PHE A 22 -2.91 1.87 -12.57
CA PHE A 22 -1.94 1.27 -11.65
C PHE A 22 -2.30 -0.17 -11.35
N THR A 23 -1.30 -0.91 -10.86
CA THR A 23 -1.47 -2.21 -10.24
C THR A 23 -0.80 -2.17 -8.86
N TYR A 24 -1.28 -2.97 -7.91
CA TYR A 24 -0.74 -2.99 -6.55
C TYR A 24 -0.68 -4.40 -5.96
N HIS A 25 0.26 -4.58 -5.04
CA HIS A 25 0.32 -5.72 -4.13
C HIS A 25 0.38 -5.17 -2.69
N VAL A 26 -0.15 -5.90 -1.72
CA VAL A 26 -0.15 -5.47 -0.31
C VAL A 26 0.49 -6.54 0.55
N PHE A 27 1.54 -6.13 1.26
CA PHE A 27 2.11 -6.91 2.34
C PHE A 27 1.35 -6.63 3.64
N VAL A 28 0.87 -7.70 4.29
CA VAL A 28 0.08 -7.60 5.51
C VAL A 28 0.83 -8.28 6.65
N TYR A 29 0.98 -7.57 7.77
CA TYR A 29 1.67 -8.07 8.95
C TYR A 29 0.88 -7.78 10.21
N ARG A 30 0.52 -8.83 10.96
CA ARG A 30 -0.02 -8.69 12.31
C ARG A 30 1.15 -8.62 13.29
N LYS A 31 1.41 -7.44 13.85
CA LYS A 31 2.59 -7.19 14.71
C LYS A 31 2.73 -8.16 15.89
N SER A 32 1.61 -8.67 16.44
CA SER A 32 1.63 -9.63 17.54
C SER A 32 2.17 -11.02 17.18
N GLU A 33 2.30 -11.33 15.88
CA GLU A 33 2.87 -12.61 15.41
C GLU A 33 4.41 -12.60 15.42
N PHE A 34 5.03 -11.47 15.71
CA PHE A 34 6.47 -11.28 15.67
C PHE A 34 7.02 -11.06 17.09
N ARG A 35 8.14 -11.72 17.39
CA ARG A 35 8.82 -11.59 18.69
C ARG A 35 9.29 -10.17 18.94
N ASP A 36 9.85 -9.55 17.90
CA ASP A 36 10.47 -8.23 17.96
C ASP A 36 10.46 -7.54 16.59
N ARG A 37 10.83 -6.26 16.59
CA ARG A 37 10.92 -5.44 15.37
C ARG A 37 11.92 -5.99 14.34
N ALA A 38 12.98 -6.68 14.78
CA ALA A 38 13.98 -7.23 13.87
C ALA A 38 13.42 -8.43 13.09
N SER A 39 12.69 -9.31 13.77
CA SER A 39 12.01 -10.46 13.16
C SER A 39 10.95 -10.02 12.13
N LEU A 40 10.21 -8.94 12.41
CA LEU A 40 9.29 -8.32 11.45
C LEU A 40 10.03 -7.74 10.24
N GLY A 41 11.12 -7.00 10.45
CA GLY A 41 11.93 -6.46 9.35
C GLY A 41 12.53 -7.55 8.45
N ALA A 42 13.02 -8.64 9.05
CA ALA A 42 13.54 -9.77 8.31
C ALA A 42 12.46 -10.47 7.46
N ARG A 43 11.22 -10.54 7.97
CA ARG A 43 10.07 -11.05 7.21
C ARG A 43 9.70 -10.11 6.05
N MET A 44 9.56 -8.81 6.33
CA MET A 44 9.28 -7.78 5.30
C MET A 44 10.27 -7.82 4.15
N ARG A 45 11.57 -7.88 4.46
CA ARG A 45 12.62 -7.98 3.44
C ARG A 45 12.48 -9.24 2.60
N ARG A 46 12.24 -10.40 3.23
CA ARG A 46 12.12 -11.68 2.52
C ARG A 46 10.94 -11.66 1.55
N ASP A 47 9.77 -11.25 2.04
CA ASP A 47 8.56 -11.22 1.23
C ASP A 47 8.70 -10.22 0.06
N LEU A 48 9.33 -9.07 0.30
CA LEU A 48 9.61 -8.11 -0.77
C LEU A 48 10.57 -8.68 -1.82
N VAL A 49 11.66 -9.33 -1.39
CA VAL A 49 12.61 -9.93 -2.32
C VAL A 49 11.92 -11.00 -3.17
N GLU A 50 11.18 -11.91 -2.56
CA GLU A 50 10.43 -12.96 -3.26
C GLU A 50 9.47 -12.36 -4.30
N PHE A 51 8.69 -11.36 -3.90
CA PHE A 51 7.80 -10.62 -4.80
C PHE A 51 8.54 -9.96 -5.98
N LEU A 52 9.71 -9.35 -5.73
CA LEU A 52 10.50 -8.73 -6.80
C LEU A 52 11.06 -9.77 -7.78
N PHE A 53 11.45 -10.97 -7.29
CA PHE A 53 11.91 -12.07 -8.15
C PHE A 53 10.77 -12.65 -8.98
N ASP A 54 9.58 -12.84 -8.41
CA ASP A 54 8.39 -13.31 -9.12
C ASP A 54 7.96 -12.36 -10.25
N HIS A 55 8.37 -11.10 -10.18
CA HIS A 55 8.06 -10.06 -11.16
C HIS A 55 9.30 -9.48 -11.86
N ILE A 56 10.44 -10.19 -11.81
CA ILE A 56 11.73 -9.63 -12.25
C ILE A 56 11.74 -9.31 -13.75
N GLU A 57 11.12 -10.15 -14.59
CA GLU A 57 11.05 -9.92 -16.04
C GLU A 57 10.35 -8.60 -16.37
N ARG A 58 9.25 -8.29 -15.65
CA ARG A 58 8.53 -7.02 -15.82
C ARG A 58 9.40 -5.85 -15.40
N LEU A 59 10.11 -5.96 -14.28
CA LEU A 59 10.95 -4.89 -13.74
C LEU A 59 12.16 -4.61 -14.65
N GLN A 60 12.80 -5.66 -15.18
CA GLN A 60 13.91 -5.56 -16.13
C GLN A 60 13.49 -5.02 -17.51
N GLY A 61 12.19 -5.03 -17.82
CA GLY A 61 11.65 -4.38 -19.02
C GLY A 61 11.67 -2.85 -18.97
N PHE A 62 12.01 -2.24 -17.83
CA PHE A 62 12.13 -0.80 -17.66
C PHE A 62 13.60 -0.37 -17.56
N ASP A 63 13.95 0.78 -18.16
CA ASP A 63 15.28 1.38 -17.99
C ASP A 63 15.55 1.80 -16.54
N LEU A 64 14.51 2.26 -15.83
CA LEU A 64 14.59 2.80 -14.48
C LEU A 64 13.37 2.44 -13.65
N VAL A 65 13.63 1.97 -12.43
CA VAL A 65 12.63 1.71 -11.38
C VAL A 65 12.73 2.80 -10.31
N LYS A 66 11.69 3.63 -10.23
CA LYS A 66 11.62 4.74 -9.25
C LYS A 66 10.89 4.29 -8.00
N ILE A 67 11.53 4.48 -6.85
CA ILE A 67 10.98 4.16 -5.53
C ILE A 67 10.61 5.46 -4.84
N TYR A 68 9.32 5.60 -4.52
CA TYR A 68 8.77 6.73 -3.77
C TYR A 68 8.35 6.23 -2.40
N TYR A 69 9.01 6.72 -1.35
CA TYR A 69 8.66 6.45 0.03
C TYR A 69 8.95 7.70 0.88
N ASP A 70 8.14 7.96 1.89
CA ASP A 70 8.20 9.19 2.70
C ASP A 70 9.02 9.04 3.99
N ASP A 71 9.73 7.91 4.12
CA ASP A 71 10.51 7.53 5.32
C ASP A 71 9.70 7.45 6.62
N GLY A 72 8.37 7.27 6.52
CA GLY A 72 7.49 7.24 7.69
C GLY A 72 7.81 6.15 8.71
N GLN A 73 8.44 5.04 8.29
CA GLN A 73 8.93 3.98 9.18
C GLN A 73 10.31 3.47 8.74
N ALA A 74 11.32 3.68 9.58
CA ALA A 74 12.70 3.25 9.31
C ALA A 74 12.84 1.75 8.98
N LEU A 75 11.98 0.90 9.56
CA LEU A 75 11.95 -0.53 9.24
C LEU A 75 11.54 -0.80 7.79
N VAL A 76 10.57 -0.06 7.27
CA VAL A 76 10.07 -0.17 5.91
C VAL A 76 11.08 0.44 4.94
N THR A 77 11.64 1.62 5.24
CA THR A 77 12.74 2.21 4.46
C THR A 77 13.85 1.19 4.24
N ARG A 78 14.32 0.56 5.34
CA ARG A 78 15.38 -0.45 5.25
C ARG A 78 14.97 -1.67 4.42
N ALA A 79 13.75 -2.17 4.59
CA ALA A 79 13.28 -3.33 3.83
C ALA A 79 13.22 -3.02 2.32
N LEU A 80 12.75 -1.82 1.94
CA LEU A 80 12.73 -1.37 0.55
C LEU A 80 14.14 -1.28 -0.03
N HIS A 81 15.07 -0.61 0.67
CA HIS A 81 16.47 -0.54 0.25
C HIS A 81 17.10 -1.91 0.07
N ASP A 82 17.07 -2.73 1.12
CA ASP A 82 17.65 -4.07 1.10
C ASP A 82 17.03 -4.96 -0.01
N GLY A 83 15.72 -4.84 -0.27
CA GLY A 83 15.02 -5.66 -1.25
C GLY A 83 15.31 -5.27 -2.70
N PHE A 84 15.18 -3.98 -3.02
CA PHE A 84 15.39 -3.50 -4.39
C PHE A 84 16.86 -3.51 -4.81
N GLU A 85 17.80 -3.19 -3.91
CA GLU A 85 19.23 -3.26 -4.20
C GLU A 85 19.73 -4.72 -4.33
N TYR A 86 19.02 -5.67 -3.73
CA TYR A 86 19.30 -7.09 -3.91
C TYR A 86 18.73 -7.64 -5.23
N ALA A 87 17.52 -7.20 -5.61
CA ALA A 87 16.83 -7.73 -6.79
C ALA A 87 17.25 -7.06 -8.12
N LEU A 88 17.65 -5.78 -8.10
CA LEU A 88 17.91 -4.97 -9.30
C LEU A 88 19.31 -4.38 -9.29
N ALA A 89 19.85 -4.10 -10.49
CA ALA A 89 21.10 -3.37 -10.63
C ALA A 89 20.98 -1.97 -10.00
N ARG A 90 22.03 -1.52 -9.31
CA ARG A 90 22.03 -0.25 -8.55
C ARG A 90 21.75 0.94 -9.45
N GLU A 91 22.23 0.92 -10.68
CA GLU A 91 22.06 1.97 -11.68
C GLU A 91 20.61 2.05 -12.20
N ALA A 92 19.85 0.97 -12.10
CA ALA A 92 18.47 0.89 -12.53
C ALA A 92 17.48 1.41 -11.46
N VAL A 93 17.91 1.60 -10.21
CA VAL A 93 17.04 2.00 -9.10
C VAL A 93 17.27 3.47 -8.72
N ILE A 94 16.19 4.25 -8.65
CA ILE A 94 16.25 5.65 -8.22
C ILE A 94 15.28 5.88 -7.06
N TYR A 95 15.82 6.29 -5.91
CA TYR A 95 15.05 6.78 -4.77
C TYR A 95 14.69 8.24 -4.96
N ARG A 96 13.45 8.60 -4.65
CA ARG A 96 12.94 9.97 -4.74
C ARG A 96 12.20 10.34 -3.47
N ASP A 97 12.46 11.55 -2.98
CA ASP A 97 11.68 12.15 -1.90
C ASP A 97 10.20 12.14 -2.27
N ALA A 98 9.40 11.45 -1.48
CA ALA A 98 7.97 11.38 -1.68
C ALA A 98 7.27 12.34 -0.71
N ARG A 99 6.59 13.35 -1.27
CA ARG A 99 5.68 14.20 -0.49
C ARG A 99 4.25 14.00 -0.97
N PRO A 100 3.25 13.90 -0.07
CA PRO A 100 1.86 13.66 -0.46
C PRO A 100 1.27 14.72 -1.39
N ASP A 101 1.75 15.96 -1.32
CA ASP A 101 1.35 17.08 -2.19
C ASP A 101 2.02 17.03 -3.58
N GLY A 102 3.21 16.43 -3.67
CA GLY A 102 3.96 16.25 -4.92
C GLY A 102 3.62 14.98 -5.71
N TYR A 103 3.10 13.94 -5.05
CA TYR A 103 2.92 12.61 -5.65
C TYR A 103 1.56 12.00 -5.38
N ARG A 104 0.65 12.06 -6.38
CA ARG A 104 -0.68 11.42 -6.29
C ARG A 104 -0.59 9.91 -6.05
N MET A 105 0.44 9.24 -6.57
CA MET A 105 0.63 7.80 -6.35
C MET A 105 0.88 7.46 -4.88
N LEU A 106 1.50 8.36 -4.10
CA LEU A 106 1.66 8.16 -2.66
C LEU A 106 0.29 8.14 -1.96
N GLN A 107 -0.61 9.05 -2.36
CA GLN A 107 -1.99 9.07 -1.86
C GLN A 107 -2.78 7.81 -2.29
N VAL A 108 -2.53 7.29 -3.50
CA VAL A 108 -3.13 6.03 -3.97
C VAL A 108 -2.66 4.87 -3.11
N THR A 109 -1.37 4.80 -2.76
CA THR A 109 -0.81 3.79 -1.85
C THR A 109 -1.46 3.86 -0.48
N ASP A 110 -1.57 5.05 0.12
CA ASP A 110 -2.24 5.23 1.42
C ASP A 110 -3.70 4.80 1.38
N TYR A 111 -4.42 5.15 0.32
CA TYR A 111 -5.80 4.72 0.11
C TYR A 111 -5.91 3.20 -0.01
N ALA A 112 -5.04 2.56 -0.80
CA ALA A 112 -5.04 1.12 -0.99
C ALA A 112 -4.75 0.39 0.33
N CYS A 113 -3.72 0.81 1.07
CA CYS A 113 -3.40 0.28 2.39
C CYS A 113 -4.56 0.49 3.39
N GLY A 114 -5.20 1.66 3.38
CA GLY A 114 -6.33 1.96 4.25
C GLY A 114 -7.55 1.08 3.97
N VAL A 115 -7.88 0.86 2.69
CA VAL A 115 -8.99 -0.01 2.29
C VAL A 115 -8.68 -1.48 2.60
N GLU A 116 -7.49 -2.00 2.28
CA GLU A 116 -7.15 -3.40 2.59
C GLU A 116 -7.07 -3.65 4.11
N LEU A 117 -6.55 -2.70 4.89
CA LEU A 117 -6.58 -2.79 6.35
C LEU A 117 -8.00 -2.76 6.91
N ALA A 118 -8.90 -1.95 6.34
CA ALA A 118 -10.31 -1.95 6.70
C ALA A 118 -10.96 -3.31 6.38
N ALA A 119 -10.64 -3.91 5.22
CA ALA A 119 -11.12 -5.24 4.85
C ALA A 119 -10.74 -6.30 5.88
N LEU A 120 -9.47 -6.33 6.31
CA LEU A 120 -9.01 -7.25 7.35
C LEU A 120 -9.77 -7.08 8.67
N ARG A 121 -10.01 -5.83 9.10
CA ARG A 121 -10.78 -5.55 10.33
C ARG A 121 -12.22 -6.01 10.20
N TYR A 122 -12.86 -5.72 9.08
CA TYR A 122 -14.22 -6.15 8.77
C TYR A 122 -14.38 -7.68 8.65
N ASP A 123 -13.33 -8.38 8.22
CA ASP A 123 -13.28 -9.85 8.15
C ASP A 123 -13.12 -10.46 9.55
N ALA A 124 -12.36 -9.80 10.42
CA ALA A 124 -12.12 -10.21 11.80
C ALA A 124 -13.20 -9.72 12.80
N HIS A 125 -14.20 -8.95 12.35
CA HIS A 125 -15.15 -8.24 13.22
C HIS A 125 -14.49 -7.28 14.23
N GLU A 126 -13.37 -6.68 13.82
CA GLU A 126 -12.56 -5.71 14.57
C GLU A 126 -12.73 -4.26 14.04
N GLU A 127 -13.79 -3.97 13.27
CA GLU A 127 -14.00 -2.63 12.73
C GLU A 127 -14.30 -1.60 13.83
N ASN A 128 -13.68 -0.42 13.74
CA ASN A 128 -13.85 0.64 14.72
C ASN A 128 -14.91 1.69 14.29
N ALA A 129 -15.16 2.68 15.16
CA ALA A 129 -16.10 3.76 14.88
C ALA A 129 -15.75 4.58 13.62
N THR A 130 -14.45 4.72 13.32
CA THR A 130 -13.98 5.41 12.10
C THR A 130 -14.27 4.58 10.87
N ASP A 131 -14.02 3.27 10.90
CA ASP A 131 -14.34 2.37 9.79
C ASP A 131 -15.84 2.45 9.47
N ARG A 132 -16.70 2.33 10.49
CA ARG A 132 -18.17 2.45 10.31
C ARG A 132 -18.59 3.84 9.81
N LEU A 133 -17.94 4.91 10.27
CA LEU A 133 -18.25 6.28 9.86
C LEU A 133 -17.92 6.54 8.38
N PHE A 134 -16.79 6.03 7.89
CA PHE A 134 -16.31 6.31 6.53
C PHE A 134 -16.72 5.24 5.51
N PHE A 135 -16.81 3.98 5.92
CA PHE A 135 -17.07 2.85 5.04
C PHE A 135 -18.45 2.21 5.21
N GLY A 136 -19.17 2.56 6.28
CA GLY A 136 -20.53 2.07 6.53
C GLY A 136 -20.56 0.61 6.97
N THR A 137 -21.54 -0.14 6.47
CA THR A 137 -21.63 -1.58 6.74
C THR A 137 -20.58 -2.34 5.92
N ARG A 138 -20.26 -3.59 6.33
CA ARG A 138 -19.42 -4.51 5.54
C ARG A 138 -19.86 -4.59 4.08
N ARG A 139 -21.18 -4.68 3.84
CA ARG A 139 -21.77 -4.78 2.50
C ARG A 139 -21.49 -3.52 1.67
N ASP A 140 -21.67 -2.35 2.27
CA ASP A 140 -21.45 -1.06 1.60
C ASP A 140 -19.97 -0.85 1.29
N PHE A 141 -19.10 -1.18 2.25
CA PHE A 141 -17.66 -1.15 2.11
C PHE A 141 -17.17 -1.98 0.92
N VAL A 142 -17.60 -3.26 0.85
CA VAL A 142 -17.19 -4.18 -0.22
C VAL A 142 -17.64 -3.67 -1.59
N LYS A 143 -18.90 -3.24 -1.69
CA LYS A 143 -19.49 -2.77 -2.95
C LYS A 143 -18.84 -1.48 -3.45
N THR A 144 -18.56 -0.55 -2.54
CA THR A 144 -18.19 0.84 -2.86
C THR A 144 -16.69 1.04 -2.97
N PHE A 145 -15.90 0.35 -2.15
CA PHE A 145 -14.45 0.56 -2.04
C PHE A 145 -13.68 -0.69 -2.48
N LEU A 146 -13.82 -1.80 -1.75
CA LEU A 146 -12.92 -2.95 -1.88
C LEU A 146 -12.94 -3.57 -3.28
N ARG A 147 -14.14 -3.87 -3.81
CA ARG A 147 -14.26 -4.50 -5.14
C ARG A 147 -13.73 -3.60 -6.25
N LYS A 148 -13.81 -2.28 -6.07
CA LYS A 148 -13.29 -1.33 -7.06
C LYS A 148 -11.77 -1.26 -7.01
N LEU A 149 -11.21 -1.17 -5.81
CA LEU A 149 -9.77 -1.16 -5.61
C LEU A 149 -9.13 -2.45 -6.12
N ARG A 150 -9.67 -3.63 -5.75
CA ARG A 150 -9.13 -4.94 -6.13
C ARG A 150 -9.16 -5.26 -7.62
N LYS A 151 -9.76 -4.41 -8.47
CA LYS A 151 -9.56 -4.47 -9.93
C LYS A 151 -8.12 -4.15 -10.34
N HIS A 152 -7.38 -3.47 -9.48
CA HIS A 152 -5.98 -3.11 -9.65
C HIS A 152 -5.03 -4.08 -8.93
N LEU A 153 -5.55 -5.10 -8.24
CA LEU A 153 -4.70 -6.04 -7.52
C LEU A 153 -3.90 -6.88 -8.53
N LEU A 154 -2.60 -7.05 -8.27
CA LEU A 154 -1.71 -7.94 -9.02
C LEU A 154 -2.07 -9.41 -8.83
#